data_AF-A0A966UZL9-F1
#
_entry.id   AF-A0A966UZL9-F1
#
_cell.length_a   1.000
_cell.length_b   1.000
_cell.length_c   1.000
_cell.angle_alpha   90.00
_cell.angle_beta   90.00
_cell.angle_gamma   90.00
#
_symmetry.space_group_name_H-M   'P 1'
#
loop_
_entity.id
_entity.type
_entity.pdbx_description
1 polymer ?
#
loop_
_entity_poly.entity_id
_entity_poly.type
_entity_poly.pdbx_seq_one_letter_code
_entity_poly.pdbx_strand_id
1 'polypeptide(L)'
;MKRLFKPLLGVLLLIALFHSVGWSDVATSLLQTQVGWLVAALFLAILANLVCVLRWRAIAGRMGLDAPYLKMASLYFQGIFANSILPGGIVGGDVWRSMGL
;
A
#
# COMPACT_ATOMS: atom_id res chain seq x y z
N MET A 1 20.19 -13.30 -15.73
CA MET A 1 20.60 -13.50 -14.32
C MET A 1 20.41 -12.27 -13.42
N LYS A 2 20.78 -11.04 -13.84
CA LYS A 2 20.66 -9.81 -13.00
C LYS A 2 19.24 -9.43 -12.55
N ARG A 3 18.18 -9.92 -13.23
CA ARG A 3 16.77 -9.62 -12.88
C ARG A 3 16.24 -10.36 -11.64
N LEU A 4 16.83 -11.50 -11.26
CA LEU A 4 16.39 -12.29 -10.11
C LEU A 4 17.13 -11.97 -8.80
N PHE A 5 18.23 -11.23 -8.86
CA PHE A 5 19.05 -10.95 -7.67
C PHE A 5 18.30 -10.11 -6.63
N LYS A 6 17.52 -9.11 -7.09
CA LYS A 6 16.73 -8.25 -6.20
C LYS A 6 15.63 -9.00 -5.43
N PRO A 7 14.75 -9.81 -6.09
CA PRO A 7 13.75 -10.57 -5.35
C PRO A 7 14.41 -11.63 -4.46
N LEU A 8 15.51 -12.27 -4.89
CA LEU A 8 16.22 -13.25 -4.07
C LEU A 8 16.79 -12.62 -2.80
N LEU A 9 17.41 -11.44 -2.92
CA LEU A 9 17.93 -10.68 -1.78
C LEU A 9 16.79 -10.24 -0.84
N GLY A 10 15.66 -9.82 -1.40
CA GLY A 10 14.46 -9.47 -0.62
C GLY A 10 13.93 -10.66 0.18
N VAL A 11 13.83 -11.84 -0.43
CA VAL A 11 13.42 -13.07 0.26
C VAL A 11 14.44 -13.45 1.35
N LEU A 12 15.74 -13.36 1.05
CA LEU A 12 16.80 -13.70 1.99
C LEU A 12 16.80 -12.76 3.21
N LEU A 13 16.53 -11.46 3.00
CA LEU A 13 16.32 -10.48 4.06
C LEU A 13 15.10 -10.80 4.91
N LEU A 14 13.97 -11.17 4.28
CA LEU A 14 12.77 -11.58 5.03
C LEU A 14 13.05 -12.82 5.89
N ILE A 15 13.71 -13.83 5.34
CA ILE A 15 14.10 -15.04 6.10
C ILE A 15 15.00 -14.67 7.28
N ALA A 16 16.01 -13.83 7.06
CA ALA A 16 16.91 -13.37 8.13
C ALA A 16 16.15 -12.60 9.22
N LEU A 17 15.20 -11.74 8.84
CA LEU A 17 14.35 -11.00 9.78
C LEU A 17 13.49 -11.96 10.62
N PHE A 18 12.79 -12.89 9.99
CA PHE A 18 11.94 -13.87 10.69
C PHE A 18 12.76 -14.76 11.63
N HIS A 19 13.98 -15.14 11.23
CA HIS A 19 14.88 -15.90 12.09
C HIS A 19 15.39 -15.08 13.28
N SER A 20 15.61 -13.77 13.11
CA SER A 20 16.10 -12.89 14.19
C SER A 20 15.03 -12.51 15.20
N VAL A 21 13.77 -12.39 14.77
CA VAL A 21 12.67 -11.94 15.64
C VAL A 21 12.02 -13.11 16.38
N GLY A 22 12.08 -14.33 15.83
CA GLY A 22 11.43 -15.50 16.43
C GLY A 22 9.92 -15.50 16.22
N TRP A 23 9.38 -16.60 15.67
CA TRP A 23 7.95 -16.71 15.34
C TRP A 23 7.04 -16.60 16.57
N SER A 24 7.50 -17.06 17.73
CA SER A 24 6.79 -16.96 19.01
C SER A 24 6.54 -15.52 19.42
N ASP A 25 7.55 -14.67 19.29
CA ASP A 25 7.53 -13.32 19.84
C ASP A 25 6.62 -12.41 19.00
N VAL A 26 6.57 -12.66 17.69
CA VAL A 26 5.58 -12.03 16.79
C VAL A 26 4.15 -12.42 17.16
N ALA A 27 3.90 -13.73 17.38
CA ALA A 27 2.58 -14.22 17.73
C ALA A 27 2.10 -13.67 19.09
N THR A 28 2.97 -13.67 20.10
CA THR A 28 2.67 -13.12 21.42
C THR A 28 2.42 -11.61 21.36
N SER A 29 3.22 -10.87 20.60
CA SER A 29 3.03 -9.43 20.41
C SER A 29 1.70 -9.10 19.73
N LEU A 30 1.30 -9.88 18.72
CA LEU A 30 -0.01 -9.74 18.06
C LEU A 30 -1.17 -10.00 19.04
N LEU A 31 -1.06 -11.03 19.88
CA LEU A 31 -2.08 -11.38 20.87
C LEU A 31 -2.17 -10.38 22.03
N GLN A 32 -1.05 -9.76 22.39
CA GLN A 32 -0.98 -8.72 23.43
C GLN A 32 -1.32 -7.32 22.91
N THR A 33 -1.51 -7.17 21.60
CA THR A 33 -1.84 -5.87 20.99
C THR A 33 -3.21 -5.42 21.47
N GLN A 34 -3.25 -4.21 22.06
CA GLN A 34 -4.52 -3.64 22.52
C GLN A 34 -5.35 -3.22 21.31
N VAL A 35 -6.59 -3.71 21.25
CA VAL A 35 -7.53 -3.44 20.14
C VAL A 35 -7.75 -1.94 19.93
N GLY A 36 -7.73 -1.13 20.99
CA GLY A 36 -7.88 0.33 20.89
C GLY A 36 -6.79 0.99 20.02
N TRP A 37 -5.54 0.58 20.17
CA TRP A 37 -4.43 1.08 19.34
C TRP A 37 -4.53 0.58 17.91
N LEU A 38 -5.00 -0.64 17.69
CA LEU A 38 -5.25 -1.16 16.35
C LEU A 38 -6.32 -0.34 15.61
N VAL A 39 -7.44 -0.05 16.28
CA VAL A 39 -8.52 0.78 15.72
C VAL A 39 -8.02 2.20 15.44
N ALA A 40 -7.27 2.80 16.37
CA ALA A 40 -6.67 4.11 16.16
C ALA A 40 -5.71 4.12 14.95
N ALA A 41 -4.84 3.11 14.82
CA ALA A 41 -3.94 2.97 13.69
C ALA A 41 -4.70 2.83 12.36
N LEU A 42 -5.76 2.01 12.32
CA LEU A 42 -6.62 1.87 11.15
C LEU A 42 -7.30 3.20 10.78
N PHE A 43 -7.83 3.91 11.76
CA PHE A 43 -8.46 5.21 11.54
C PHE A 43 -7.45 6.24 10.99
N LEU A 44 -6.27 6.32 11.59
CA LEU A 44 -5.18 7.18 11.11
C LEU A 44 -4.73 6.80 9.70
N ALA A 45 -4.65 5.51 9.39
CA ALA A 45 -4.29 5.04 8.04
C ALA A 45 -5.34 5.47 7.00
N ILE A 46 -6.64 5.38 7.32
CA ILE A 46 -7.71 5.86 6.44
C ILE A 46 -7.58 7.38 6.25
N LEU A 47 -7.40 8.15 7.32
CA LEU A 47 -7.22 9.60 7.24
C LEU A 47 -6.00 9.98 6.38
N ALA A 48 -4.87 9.30 6.55
CA ALA A 48 -3.68 9.52 5.74
C ALA A 48 -3.94 9.31 4.24
N ASN A 49 -4.74 8.29 3.90
CA ASN A 49 -5.16 8.05 2.53
C ASN A 49 -6.07 9.16 2.00
N LEU A 50 -7.01 9.67 2.80
CA LEU A 50 -7.86 10.80 2.41
C LEU A 50 -7.04 12.08 2.17
N VAL A 51 -6.00 12.33 2.96
CA VAL A 51 -5.06 13.45 2.71
C VAL A 51 -4.36 13.28 1.36
N CYS A 52 -3.98 12.04 1.01
CA CYS A 52 -3.40 11.76 -0.29
C CYS A 52 -4.41 11.97 -1.44
N VAL A 53 -5.70 11.70 -1.25
CA VAL A 53 -6.76 12.06 -2.21
C VAL A 53 -6.77 13.56 -2.46
N LEU A 54 -6.71 14.38 -1.40
CA LEU A 54 -6.66 15.84 -1.53
C LEU A 54 -5.43 16.31 -2.30
N ARG A 55 -4.26 15.70 -2.03
CA ARG A 55 -3.03 15.97 -2.76
C ARG A 55 -3.18 15.68 -4.26
N TRP A 56 -3.71 14.51 -4.61
CA TRP A 56 -3.91 14.12 -6.01
C TRP A 56 -5.01 14.94 -6.69
N ARG A 57 -6.05 15.32 -5.96
CA ARG A 57 -7.10 16.24 -6.45
C ARG A 57 -6.51 17.61 -6.78
N ALA A 58 -5.62 18.15 -5.94
CA ALA A 58 -4.96 19.43 -6.21
C ALA A 58 -4.07 19.37 -7.47
N ILE A 59 -3.36 18.24 -7.68
CA ILE A 59 -2.57 18.01 -8.90
C ILE A 59 -3.48 17.95 -10.13
N ALA A 60 -4.55 17.17 -10.08
CA ALA A 60 -5.50 17.03 -11.19
C ALA A 60 -6.21 18.35 -11.52
N GLY A 61 -6.59 19.13 -10.52
CA GLY A 61 -7.18 20.46 -10.70
C GLY A 61 -6.21 21.44 -11.38
N ARG A 62 -4.92 21.38 -11.06
CA ARG A 62 -3.88 22.16 -11.78
C ARG A 62 -3.68 21.72 -13.24
N MET A 63 -4.11 20.51 -13.59
CA MET A 63 -4.10 20.00 -14.96
C MET A 63 -5.40 20.30 -15.73
N GLY A 64 -6.33 21.05 -15.13
CA GLY A 64 -7.62 21.39 -15.74
C GLY A 64 -8.64 20.24 -15.75
N LEU A 65 -8.42 19.18 -14.98
CA LEU A 65 -9.34 18.06 -14.88
C LEU A 65 -10.44 18.35 -13.85
N ASP A 66 -11.69 18.03 -14.20
CA ASP A 66 -12.77 18.02 -13.23
C ASP A 66 -12.54 16.91 -12.20
N ALA A 67 -12.33 17.31 -10.94
CA ALA A 67 -11.82 16.46 -9.88
C ALA A 67 -12.76 16.49 -8.66
N PRO A 68 -13.97 15.91 -8.76
CA PRO A 68 -14.86 15.78 -7.62
C PRO A 68 -14.24 14.83 -6.59
N TYR A 69 -14.32 15.22 -5.31
CA TYR A 69 -13.60 14.55 -4.22
C TYR A 69 -13.92 13.05 -4.13
N LEU A 70 -15.20 12.67 -4.22
CA LEU A 70 -15.63 11.27 -4.12
C LEU A 70 -15.08 10.41 -5.26
N LYS A 71 -15.01 10.96 -6.48
CA LYS A 71 -14.44 10.24 -7.64
C LYS A 71 -12.94 10.05 -7.48
N MET A 72 -12.23 11.09 -7.03
CA MET A 72 -10.79 10.99 -6.72
C MET A 72 -10.51 10.02 -5.57
N ALA A 73 -11.35 10.00 -4.54
CA ALA A 73 -11.24 9.05 -3.44
C ALA A 73 -11.41 7.61 -3.95
N SER A 74 -12.47 7.34 -4.70
CA SER A 74 -12.72 6.01 -5.29
C SER A 74 -11.54 5.54 -6.15
N LEU A 75 -11.05 6.38 -7.06
CA LEU A 75 -9.89 6.07 -7.91
C LEU A 75 -8.63 5.80 -7.09
N TYR A 76 -8.40 6.58 -6.03
CA TYR A 76 -7.24 6.40 -5.16
C TYR A 76 -7.29 5.09 -4.38
N PHE A 77 -8.45 4.73 -3.81
CA PHE A 77 -8.64 3.46 -3.11
C PHE A 77 -8.54 2.25 -4.06
N GLN A 78 -9.05 2.36 -5.29
CA GLN A 78 -8.83 1.34 -6.33
C GLN A 78 -7.34 1.18 -6.66
N GLY A 79 -6.61 2.30 -6.75
CA GLY A 79 -5.16 2.29 -6.93
C GLY A 79 -4.41 1.61 -5.77
N ILE A 80 -4.81 1.88 -4.52
CA ILE A 80 -4.24 1.18 -3.35
C ILE A 80 -4.53 -0.32 -3.42
N PHE A 81 -5.77 -0.71 -3.70
CA PHE A 81 -6.18 -2.10 -3.83
C PHE A 81 -5.34 -2.84 -4.89
N ALA A 82 -5.21 -2.24 -6.07
CA ALA A 82 -4.38 -2.78 -7.15
C ALA A 82 -2.91 -2.94 -6.71
N ASN A 83 -2.33 -1.94 -6.03
CA ASN A 83 -0.95 -2.02 -5.54
C ASN A 83 -0.74 -3.06 -4.43
N SER A 84 -1.76 -3.31 -3.60
CA SER A 84 -1.68 -4.28 -2.51
C SER A 84 -1.84 -5.73 -2.99
N ILE A 85 -2.60 -5.96 -4.07
CA ILE A 85 -2.87 -7.31 -4.59
C ILE A 85 -1.87 -7.70 -5.66
N LEU A 86 -1.44 -6.76 -6.51
CA LEU A 86 -0.56 -7.06 -7.63
C LEU A 86 0.90 -6.88 -7.19
N PRO A 87 1.72 -7.95 -7.20
CA PRO A 87 3.11 -7.86 -6.76
C PRO A 87 3.91 -6.94 -7.68
N GLY A 88 4.39 -5.84 -7.10
CA GLY A 88 5.14 -4.79 -7.78
C GLY A 88 4.24 -3.74 -8.40
N GLY A 89 4.43 -2.46 -8.03
CA GLY A 89 3.66 -1.32 -8.57
C GLY A 89 3.65 -1.20 -10.11
N ILE A 90 4.50 -1.97 -10.80
CA ILE A 90 4.56 -2.15 -12.25
C ILE A 90 3.41 -3.04 -12.78
N VAL A 91 3.11 -4.17 -12.13
CA VAL A 91 2.04 -5.09 -12.56
C VAL A 91 0.66 -4.56 -12.16
N GLY A 92 0.59 -3.76 -11.09
CA GLY A 92 -0.67 -3.20 -10.60
C GLY A 92 -1.10 -1.89 -11.24
N GLY A 93 -0.19 -0.92 -11.31
CA GLY A 93 -0.49 0.43 -11.80
C GLY A 93 -0.25 0.55 -13.29
N ASP A 94 0.97 0.27 -13.74
CA ASP A 94 1.40 0.53 -15.12
C ASP A 94 0.77 -0.44 -16.13
N VAL A 95 0.64 -1.73 -15.79
CA VAL A 95 -0.05 -2.71 -16.66
C VAL A 95 -1.54 -2.37 -16.79
N TRP A 96 -2.23 -2.04 -15.68
CA TRP A 96 -3.65 -1.65 -15.71
C TRP A 96 -3.88 -0.36 -16.50
N ARG A 97 -2.99 0.64 -16.35
CA ARG A 97 -3.01 1.88 -17.15
C ARG A 97 -2.69 1.63 -18.64
N SER A 98 -1.86 0.63 -18.95
CA SER A 98 -1.47 0.30 -20.32
C SER A 98 -2.45 -0.59 -21.07
N MET A 99 -3.20 -1.44 -20.36
CA MET A 99 -4.12 -2.42 -20.94
C MET A 99 -5.56 -1.92 -21.05
N GLY A 100 -5.90 -0.78 -20.43
CA GLY A 100 -7.12 -0.02 -20.72
C GLY A 100 -8.40 -0.85 -20.69
N LEU A 101 -8.91 -1.11 -19.48
CA LEU A 101 -10.33 -1.39 -19.26
C LEU A 101 -10.96 -0.21 -18.51
#